data_AF-A0A453JG83-F1
#
_entry.id   AF-A0A453JG83-F1
#
_cell.length_a   1.000
_cell.length_b   1.000
_cell.length_c   1.000
_cell.angle_alpha   90.00
_cell.angle_beta   90.00
_cell.angle_gamma   90.00
#
_symmetry.space_group_name_H-M   'P 1'
#
loop_
_entity.id
_entity.type
_entity.pdbx_description
1 polymer ?
#
loop_
_entity_poly.entity_id
_entity_poly.type
_entity_poly.pdbx_seq_one_letter_code
_entity_poly.pdbx_strand_id
1 'polypeptide(L)' 'VDVCCSDGTFARAAVPSGASTGVYEALELRDGGSDYLGKGVSKAVNNVNSIIAPALVGK' A
#
# COMPACT_ATOMS: atom_id res chain seq x y z
N VAL A 1 6.56 0.25 -1.55
CA VAL A 1 6.16 1.28 -2.54
C VAL A 1 7.42 1.95 -3.02
N ASP A 2 7.51 2.13 -4.32
CA ASP A 2 8.63 2.78 -4.99
C ASP A 2 8.14 4.09 -5.59
N VAL A 3 8.96 5.14 -5.51
CA VAL A 3 8.69 6.46 -6.08
C VAL A 3 9.91 6.91 -6.85
N CYS A 4 9.70 7.46 -8.05
CA CYS A 4 10.73 8.03 -8.90
C CYS A 4 10.31 9.44 -9.33
N CYS A 5 11.19 10.41 -9.16
CA CYS A 5 10.99 11.80 -9.58
C CYS A 5 11.68 12.06 -10.92
N SER A 6 11.27 13.13 -11.62
CA SER A 6 11.84 13.50 -12.93
C SER A 6 13.31 13.90 -12.89
N ASP A 7 13.83 14.27 -11.72
CA ASP A 7 15.25 14.58 -11.49
C ASP A 7 16.10 13.33 -11.25
N GLY A 8 15.51 12.14 -11.30
CA GLY A 8 16.17 10.86 -11.06
C GLY A 8 16.22 10.43 -9.59
N THR A 9 15.65 11.21 -8.66
CA THR A 9 15.52 10.80 -7.25
C THR A 9 14.64 9.55 -7.15
N PHE A 10 15.14 8.52 -6.45
CA PHE A 10 14.43 7.28 -6.19
C PHE A 10 14.33 7.00 -4.70
N ALA A 11 13.14 6.59 -4.26
CA ALA A 11 12.91 6.16 -2.88
C ALA A 11 12.05 4.89 -2.83
N ARG A 12 12.33 4.04 -1.85
CA ARG A 12 11.56 2.83 -1.54
C ARG A 12 11.20 2.80 -0.07
N ALA A 13 9.94 2.50 0.22
CA ALA A 13 9.43 2.31 1.56
C ALA A 13 8.65 0.99 1.68
N ALA A 14 8.72 0.36 2.85
CA ALA A 14 7.89 -0.78 3.23
C ALA A 14 7.06 -0.40 4.46
N VAL A 15 5.85 -0.95 4.56
CA VAL A 15 4.93 -0.66 5.67
C VAL A 15 4.94 -1.85 6.63
N PRO A 16 5.13 -1.64 7.95
CA PRO A 16 5.05 -2.72 8.94
C PRO A 16 3.59 -3.19 9.11
N SER A 17 3.40 -4.41 9.61
CA SER A 17 2.09 -4.94 9.96
C SER A 17 1.82 -4.73 11.45
N GLY A 18 0.68 -4.12 11.79
CA GLY A 18 0.21 -4.00 13.17
C GLY A 18 -0.33 -5.31 13.73
N ALA A 19 -0.14 -5.55 15.03
CA ALA A 19 -0.86 -6.56 15.80
C ALA A 19 -1.94 -5.94 16.71
N SER A 20 -1.96 -4.61 16.82
CA SER A 20 -2.95 -3.85 17.61
C SER A 20 -4.34 -4.02 17.01
N THR A 21 -5.35 -4.05 17.88
CA THR A 21 -6.77 -4.10 17.52
C THR A 21 -7.50 -2.82 17.93
N GLY A 22 -6.75 -1.70 18.05
CA GLY A 22 -7.30 -0.41 18.42
C GLY A 22 -8.41 0.03 17.47
N VAL A 23 -9.62 0.20 18.00
CA VAL A 23 -10.82 0.54 17.20
C VAL A 23 -10.78 1.95 16.59
N TYR A 24 -9.83 2.78 17.03
CA TYR A 24 -9.63 4.15 16.54
C TYR A 24 -8.38 4.28 15.64
N GLU A 25 -7.72 3.17 15.32
CA GLU A 25 -6.57 3.16 14.43
C GLU A 25 -7.01 3.11 12.96
N ALA A 26 -6.15 3.59 12.06
CA ALA A 26 -6.34 3.37 10.63
C ALA A 26 -6.20 1.87 10.32
N LEU A 27 -7.17 1.33 9.58
CA LEU A 27 -7.25 -0.10 9.31
C LEU A 27 -6.41 -0.49 8.08
N GLU A 28 -5.67 -1.58 8.22
CA GLU A 28 -5.00 -2.22 7.09
C GLU A 28 -5.99 -2.92 6.16
N LEU A 29 -5.78 -2.81 4.85
CA LEU A 29 -6.61 -3.50 3.86
C LEU A 29 -6.00 -4.87 3.52
N ARG A 30 -6.68 -5.94 3.96
CA ARG A 30 -6.33 -7.34 3.66
C ARG A 30 -7.28 -7.94 2.63
N ASP A 31 -6.78 -8.89 1.86
CA ASP A 31 -7.52 -9.52 0.75
C ASP A 31 -8.59 -10.51 1.24
N GLY A 32 -8.37 -11.21 2.36
CA GLY A 32 -9.31 -12.18 2.91
C GLY A 32 -9.51 -13.46 2.07
N GLY A 33 -8.70 -13.67 1.03
CA GLY A 33 -8.75 -14.86 0.16
C GLY A 33 -7.97 -16.08 0.69
N SER A 34 -7.75 -17.08 -0.18
CA SER A 34 -6.96 -18.28 0.16
C SER A 34 -5.48 -17.99 0.41
N ASP A 35 -4.95 -16.96 -0.25
CA ASP A 35 -3.52 -16.69 -0.26
C ASP A 35 -3.07 -16.12 1.09
N TYR A 36 -1.92 -16.61 1.56
CA TYR A 36 -1.30 -16.18 2.82
C TYR A 36 -2.25 -16.23 4.02
N LEU A 37 -3.16 -17.21 4.08
CA LEU A 37 -4.17 -17.33 5.14
C LEU A 37 -5.07 -16.08 5.25
N GLY A 38 -5.44 -15.50 4.09
CA GLY A 38 -6.26 -14.28 4.01
C GLY A 38 -5.49 -12.98 4.23
N LYS A 39 -4.18 -13.05 4.50
CA LYS A 39 -3.35 -11.88 4.80
C LYS A 39 -2.72 -11.22 3.57
N GLY A 40 -3.08 -11.66 2.37
CA GLY A 40 -2.71 -10.99 1.13
C GLY A 40 -3.08 -9.50 1.14
N VAL A 41 -2.38 -8.71 0.33
CA VAL A 41 -2.55 -7.25 0.21
C VAL A 41 -2.62 -6.78 -1.25
N SER A 42 -2.94 -7.69 -2.18
CA SER A 42 -3.02 -7.41 -3.61
C SER A 42 -4.01 -6.28 -3.91
N LYS A 43 -5.13 -6.20 -3.18
CA LYS A 43 -6.10 -5.11 -3.32
C LYS A 43 -5.51 -3.76 -2.92
N ALA A 44 -4.74 -3.70 -1.83
CA ALA A 44 -4.07 -2.48 -1.40
C ALA A 44 -3.00 -2.04 -2.41
N VAL A 45 -2.21 -2.98 -2.93
CA VAL A 45 -1.22 -2.71 -3.99
C VAL A 45 -1.90 -2.18 -5.24
N ASN A 46 -3.04 -2.78 -5.64
CA ASN A 46 -3.80 -2.31 -6.79
C ASN A 46 -4.32 -0.89 -6.59
N ASN A 47 -4.81 -0.54 -5.39
CA ASN A 47 -5.25 0.83 -5.10
C ASN A 47 -4.11 1.85 -5.24
N VAL A 48 -2.88 1.49 -4.82
CA VAL A 48 -1.70 2.36 -5.03
C VAL A 48 -1.47 2.59 -6.52
N ASN A 49 -1.44 1.52 -7.32
CA ASN A 49 -1.08 1.61 -8.73
C ASN A 49 -2.18 2.21 -9.61
N SER A 50 -3.45 1.94 -9.32
CA SER A 50 -4.59 2.29 -10.19
C SER A 50 -5.38 3.52 -9.75
N ILE A 51 -5.29 3.92 -8.48
CA ILE A 51 -6.05 5.05 -7.93
C ILE A 51 -5.12 6.17 -7.47
N ILE A 52 -4.15 5.83 -6.61
CA ILE A 52 -3.29 6.84 -5.98
C ILE A 52 -2.23 7.36 -6.95
N ALA A 53 -1.52 6.47 -7.65
CA ALA A 53 -0.46 6.87 -8.56
C ALA A 53 -0.97 7.82 -9.67
N PRO A 54 -2.09 7.56 -10.37
CA PRO A 54 -2.63 8.50 -11.35
C PRO A 54 -3.02 9.86 -10.78
N ALA A 55 -3.37 9.94 -9.49
CA ALA A 55 -3.72 11.20 -8.83
C ALA A 55 -2.49 12.04 -8.43
N LEU A 56 -1.32 11.40 -8.29
CA LEU A 56 -0.09 12.02 -7.77
C LEU A 56 1.01 12.23 -8.83
N VAL A 57 1.11 11.35 -9.83
CA VAL A 57 2.18 11.45 -10.84
C VAL A 57 2.03 12.77 -11.62
N GLY A 58 3.13 13.55 -11.68
CA GLY A 58 3.15 14.85 -12.36
C GLY A 58 2.62 16.02 -11.52
N LYS A 59 2.38 15.82 -10.23
CA LYS A 59 2.07 16.89 -9.26
C LYS A 59 3.34 17.51 -8.66
#